data_AF-A0A6G8AXI2-F1
#
_entry.id   AF-A0A6G8AXI2-F1
#
_cell.length_a   1.000
_cell.length_b   1.000
_cell.length_c   1.000
_cell.angle_alpha   90.00
_cell.angle_beta   90.00
_cell.angle_gamma   90.00
#
_symmetry.space_group_name_H-M   'P 1'
#
loop_
_entity.id
_entity.type
_entity.pdbx_description
1 polymer ?
#
loop_
_entity_poly.entity_id
_entity_poly.type
_entity_poly.pdbx_seq_one_letter_code
_entity_poly.pdbx_strand_id
1 'polypeptide(L)'
;MKILGITFLIGLSLHVLKFTIQIKQARKINRTIHSLANNSLELTPKEYLELRNKKLYGEKARHANTQNFSGVYILHNISKDLIYVGQSIKVLDRIGNHFKGNGNGDVYADYKYGDEFKIRTISLDLSPYDNLNDLERHAIKVFGAYEKGYNKNRGNKR
;
A
#
# COMPACT_ATOMS: atom_id res chain seq x y z
N MET A 1 42.32 -4.96 30.29
CA MET A 1 42.19 -5.35 28.88
C MET A 1 41.07 -6.36 28.60
N LYS A 2 40.86 -7.43 29.40
CA LYS A 2 39.83 -8.46 29.13
C LYS A 2 38.39 -7.94 29.11
N ILE A 3 38.02 -7.03 30.02
CA ILE A 3 36.66 -6.48 30.12
C ILE A 3 36.29 -5.62 28.90
N LEU A 4 37.24 -4.85 28.36
CA LEU A 4 37.04 -3.98 27.20
C LEU A 4 36.80 -4.78 25.90
N GLY A 5 37.44 -5.95 25.76
CA GLY A 5 37.19 -6.86 24.65
C GLY A 5 35.80 -7.49 24.69
N ILE A 6 35.31 -7.83 25.89
CA ILE A 6 33.97 -8.42 26.08
C ILE A 6 32.88 -7.39 25.74
N THR A 7 32.99 -6.14 26.21
CA THR A 7 32.00 -5.11 25.90
C THR A 7 31.94 -4.77 24.41
N PHE A 8 33.10 -4.76 23.72
CA PHE A 8 33.16 -4.59 22.28
C PHE A 8 32.45 -5.72 21.52
N LEU A 9 32.67 -6.98 21.91
CA LEU A 9 32.02 -8.15 21.29
C LEU A 9 30.50 -8.16 21.50
N ILE A 10 30.03 -7.76 22.69
CA ILE A 10 28.59 -7.62 22.96
C ILE A 10 27.99 -6.54 22.05
N GLY A 11 28.65 -5.38 21.94
CA GLY A 11 28.22 -4.30 21.06
C GLY A 11 28.13 -4.72 19.59
N LEU A 12 29.14 -5.44 19.09
CA LEU A 12 29.16 -5.99 17.74
C LEU A 12 28.03 -7.00 17.52
N SER A 13 27.81 -7.91 18.48
CA SER A 13 26.74 -8.91 18.42
C SER A 13 25.35 -8.27 18.35
N LEU A 14 25.08 -7.25 19.18
CA LEU A 14 23.82 -6.49 19.14
C LEU A 14 23.63 -5.77 17.80
N HIS A 15 24.71 -5.25 17.20
CA HIS A 15 24.66 -4.61 15.89
C HIS A 15 24.29 -5.61 14.78
N VAL A 16 24.94 -6.78 14.75
CA VAL A 16 24.63 -7.86 13.80
C VAL A 16 23.19 -8.35 13.97
N LEU A 17 22.73 -8.55 15.21
CA LEU A 17 21.36 -8.95 15.48
C LEU A 17 20.35 -7.92 14.94
N LYS A 18 20.57 -6.63 15.21
CA LYS A 18 19.73 -5.55 14.68
C LYS A 18 19.70 -5.55 13.15
N PHE A 19 20.85 -5.70 12.51
CA PHE A 19 20.97 -5.75 11.06
C PHE A 19 20.19 -6.94 10.45
N THR A 20 20.32 -8.13 11.02
CA THR A 20 19.58 -9.31 10.54
C THR A 20 18.06 -9.18 10.71
N ILE A 21 17.59 -8.64 11.83
CA ILE A 21 16.17 -8.33 12.07
C ILE A 21 15.64 -7.35 11.01
N GLN A 22 16.43 -6.36 10.62
CA GLN A 22 16.05 -5.38 9.60
C GLN A 22 15.96 -6.00 8.20
N ILE A 23 16.93 -6.83 7.80
CA ILE A 23 16.88 -7.57 6.54
C ILE A 23 15.62 -8.44 6.47
N LYS A 24 15.29 -9.16 7.55
CA LYS A 24 14.07 -9.98 7.62
C LYS A 24 12.81 -9.11 7.45
N GLN A 25 12.77 -7.94 8.08
CA GLN A 25 11.65 -7.00 7.92
C GLN A 25 11.54 -6.45 6.50
N ALA A 26 12.65 -6.06 5.87
CA ALA A 26 12.68 -5.60 4.48
C ALA A 26 12.11 -6.65 3.53
N ARG A 27 12.57 -7.91 3.68
CA ARG A 27 12.08 -9.04 2.90
C ARG A 27 10.58 -9.27 3.10
N LYS A 28 10.08 -9.15 4.34
CA LYS A 28 8.64 -9.28 4.61
C LYS A 28 7.86 -8.16 3.91
N ILE A 29 8.29 -6.91 4.03
CA ILE A 29 7.64 -5.76 3.36
C ILE A 29 7.61 -5.97 1.84
N ASN A 30 8.73 -6.34 1.23
CA ASN A 30 8.81 -6.58 -0.21
C ASN A 30 7.85 -7.69 -0.66
N ARG A 31 7.80 -8.80 0.08
CA ARG A 31 6.85 -9.89 -0.20
C ARG A 31 5.41 -9.43 -0.10
N THR A 32 5.06 -8.68 0.96
CA THR A 32 3.72 -8.12 1.14
C THR A 32 3.34 -7.16 0.00
N ILE A 33 4.26 -6.28 -0.42
CA ILE A 33 4.01 -5.34 -1.53
C ILE A 33 3.86 -6.09 -2.86
N HIS A 34 4.69 -7.10 -3.11
CA HIS A 34 4.56 -7.94 -4.29
C HIS A 34 3.22 -8.70 -4.33
N SER A 35 2.79 -9.24 -3.19
CA SER A 35 1.48 -9.90 -3.05
C SER A 35 0.28 -8.94 -3.12
N LEU A 36 0.47 -7.66 -2.79
CA LEU A 36 -0.53 -6.64 -3.08
C LEU A 36 -0.58 -6.38 -4.58
N ALA A 37 0.57 -6.11 -5.20
CA ALA A 37 0.69 -5.74 -6.60
C ALA A 37 0.12 -6.80 -7.55
N ASN A 38 0.27 -8.09 -7.22
CA ASN A 38 -0.29 -9.21 -7.97
C ASN A 38 -1.75 -9.53 -7.60
N ASN A 39 -2.41 -8.69 -6.79
CA ASN A 39 -3.78 -8.84 -6.33
C ASN A 39 -4.04 -10.11 -5.49
N SER A 40 -3.01 -10.75 -4.92
CA SER A 40 -3.15 -11.97 -4.11
C SER A 40 -3.34 -11.72 -2.61
N LEU A 41 -3.38 -10.46 -2.19
CA LEU A 41 -3.49 -10.03 -0.80
C LEU A 41 -4.41 -8.81 -0.68
N GLU A 42 -5.22 -8.79 0.38
CA GLU A 42 -5.97 -7.61 0.79
C GLU A 42 -5.47 -7.11 2.14
N LEU A 43 -5.49 -5.79 2.35
CA LEU A 43 -5.16 -5.18 3.64
C LEU A 43 -6.27 -4.24 4.12
N THR A 44 -6.37 -4.08 5.44
CA THR A 44 -7.10 -2.96 6.03
C THR A 44 -6.28 -1.65 5.91
N PRO A 45 -6.91 -0.46 6.01
CA PRO A 45 -6.20 0.81 6.08
C PRO A 45 -5.15 0.85 7.20
N LYS A 46 -5.43 0.24 8.35
CA LYS A 46 -4.50 0.19 9.48
C LYS A 46 -3.25 -0.60 9.13
N GLU A 47 -3.40 -1.85 8.67
CA GLU A 47 -2.27 -2.69 8.25
C GLU A 47 -1.47 -2.03 7.12
N TYR A 48 -2.18 -1.39 6.19
CA TYR A 48 -1.59 -0.64 5.10
C TYR A 48 -0.74 0.54 5.59
N LEU A 49 -1.26 1.35 6.52
CA LEU A 49 -0.54 2.48 7.10
C LEU A 49 0.65 2.02 7.94
N GLU A 50 0.54 0.92 8.68
CA GLU A 50 1.65 0.31 9.41
C GLU A 50 2.76 -0.16 8.47
N LEU A 51 2.39 -0.85 7.37
CA LEU A 51 3.32 -1.25 6.31
C LEU A 51 4.02 -0.04 5.71
N ARG A 52 3.27 1.00 5.36
CA ARG A 52 3.77 2.23 4.73
C ARG A 52 4.67 3.03 5.67
N ASN A 53 4.36 3.09 6.96
CA ASN A 53 5.10 3.91 7.93
C ASN A 53 6.39 3.26 8.45
N LYS A 54 6.66 2.01 8.07
CA LYS A 54 7.82 1.26 8.54
C LYS A 54 9.13 1.81 7.96
N LYS A 55 10.06 2.16 8.86
CA LYS A 55 11.41 2.65 8.53
C LYS A 55 12.44 1.52 8.63
N LEU A 56 13.39 1.48 7.70
CA LEU A 56 14.54 0.58 7.74
C LEU A 56 15.85 1.38 7.87
N TYR A 57 16.96 0.69 8.13
CA TYR A 57 18.26 1.27 8.51
C TYR A 57 18.68 2.47 7.65
N GLY A 58 18.97 3.62 8.28
CA GLY A 58 19.58 4.77 7.60
C GLY A 58 18.71 5.44 6.52
N GLU A 59 17.52 4.92 6.23
CA GLU A 59 16.65 5.50 5.22
C GLU A 59 15.90 6.70 5.78
N LYS A 60 16.11 7.87 5.16
CA LYS A 60 15.26 9.04 5.36
C LYS A 60 13.84 8.82 4.78
N ALA A 61 13.71 7.90 3.82
CA ALA A 61 12.44 7.49 3.22
C ALA A 61 11.87 6.22 3.88
N ARG A 62 10.56 5.99 3.71
CA ARG A 62 9.92 4.74 4.13
C ARG A 62 10.22 3.67 3.06
N HIS A 63 10.69 2.49 3.44
CA HIS A 63 11.04 1.42 2.49
C HIS A 63 9.87 1.05 1.56
N ALA A 64 8.65 0.98 2.09
CA ALA A 64 7.46 0.74 1.25
C ALA A 64 7.27 1.81 0.15
N ASN A 65 7.69 3.06 0.38
CA ASN A 65 7.59 4.11 -0.63
C ASN A 65 8.58 3.90 -1.78
N THR A 66 9.73 3.25 -1.55
CA THR A 66 10.70 2.92 -2.61
C THR A 66 10.22 1.77 -3.49
N GLN A 67 9.23 1.01 -3.02
CA GLN A 67 8.59 -0.11 -3.71
C GLN A 67 7.24 0.27 -4.31
N ASN A 68 6.98 1.56 -4.56
CA ASN A 68 5.79 2.00 -5.29
C ASN A 68 5.78 1.40 -6.70
N PHE A 69 4.58 1.22 -7.25
CA PHE A 69 4.36 0.72 -8.60
C PHE A 69 3.18 1.44 -9.27
N SER A 70 3.11 1.33 -10.59
CA SER A 70 2.01 1.80 -11.42
C SER A 70 0.88 0.78 -11.44
N GLY A 71 -0.36 1.24 -11.29
CA GLY A 71 -1.53 0.36 -11.37
C GLY A 71 -2.81 1.01 -10.86
N VAL A 72 -3.76 0.15 -10.53
CA VAL A 72 -5.06 0.50 -9.94
C VAL A 72 -5.14 -0.01 -8.51
N TYR A 73 -5.86 0.73 -7.66
CA TYR A 73 -6.24 0.32 -6.32
C TYR A 73 -7.75 0.36 -6.15
N ILE A 74 -8.25 -0.56 -5.33
CA ILE A 74 -9.66 -0.73 -5.01
C ILE A 74 -9.78 -0.54 -3.50
N LEU A 75 -10.60 0.43 -3.09
CA LEU A 75 -10.97 0.68 -1.69
C LEU A 75 -12.43 0.24 -1.53
N HIS A 76 -12.65 -0.85 -0.82
CA HIS A 76 -13.98 -1.40 -0.58
C HIS A 76 -14.39 -1.04 0.84
N ASN A 77 -15.39 -0.17 0.99
CA ASN A 77 -16.08 0.04 2.26
C ASN A 77 -16.96 -1.17 2.52
N ILE A 78 -16.57 -2.01 3.47
CA ILE A 78 -17.28 -3.22 3.86
C ILE A 78 -18.57 -2.89 4.60
N SER A 79 -18.58 -1.83 5.41
CA SER A 79 -19.73 -1.41 6.20
C SER A 79 -20.92 -0.98 5.34
N LYS A 80 -20.66 -0.41 4.16
CA LYS A 80 -21.70 0.10 3.24
C LYS A 80 -21.79 -0.63 1.90
N ASP A 81 -20.90 -1.60 1.68
CA ASP A 81 -20.70 -2.28 0.39
C ASP A 81 -20.49 -1.31 -0.79
N LEU A 82 -19.69 -0.25 -0.57
CA LEU A 82 -19.37 0.75 -1.59
C LEU A 82 -17.91 0.61 -2.04
N ILE A 83 -17.67 0.75 -3.34
CA ILE A 83 -16.34 0.62 -3.91
C ILE A 83 -15.85 1.94 -4.50
N TYR A 84 -14.59 2.26 -4.23
CA TYR A 84 -13.82 3.27 -4.95
C TYR A 84 -12.68 2.58 -5.71
N VAL A 85 -12.53 2.92 -6.99
CA VAL A 85 -11.41 2.52 -7.82
C VAL A 85 -10.63 3.77 -8.21
N GLY A 86 -9.31 3.72 -8.14
CA GLY A 86 -8.48 4.76 -8.72
C GLY A 86 -7.17 4.24 -9.27
N GLN A 87 -6.56 4.99 -10.17
CA GLN A 87 -5.22 4.70 -10.70
C GLN A 87 -4.12 5.58 -10.12
N SER A 88 -2.87 5.15 -10.25
CA SER A 88 -1.68 5.96 -9.98
C SER A 88 -0.41 5.31 -10.54
N ILE A 89 0.60 6.13 -10.88
CA ILE A 89 1.98 5.65 -11.09
C ILE A 89 2.71 5.34 -9.76
N LYS A 90 2.15 5.81 -8.64
CA LYS A 90 2.60 5.53 -7.27
C LYS A 90 1.38 5.07 -6.46
N VAL A 91 0.95 3.83 -6.70
CA VAL A 91 -0.27 3.26 -6.11
C VAL A 91 -0.24 3.35 -4.59
N LEU A 92 0.85 2.92 -3.97
CA LEU A 92 0.98 2.94 -2.51
C LEU A 92 0.88 4.40 -1.99
N ASP A 93 1.51 5.34 -2.70
CA ASP A 93 1.40 6.71 -2.25
C ASP A 93 -0.04 7.24 -2.28
N ARG A 94 -0.75 6.95 -3.37
CA ARG A 94 -2.12 7.42 -3.61
C ARG A 94 -3.14 6.81 -2.64
N ILE A 95 -3.04 5.52 -2.34
CA ILE A 95 -3.87 4.84 -1.32
C ILE A 95 -3.72 5.57 0.02
N GLY A 96 -2.46 5.81 0.45
CA GLY A 96 -2.20 6.49 1.71
C GLY A 96 -2.71 7.93 1.77
N ASN A 97 -2.91 8.58 0.62
CA ASN A 97 -3.46 9.94 0.57
C ASN A 97 -4.97 9.96 0.84
N HIS A 98 -5.73 8.94 0.41
CA HIS A 98 -7.17 8.84 0.72
C HIS A 98 -7.41 8.80 2.23
N PHE A 99 -6.70 7.93 2.94
CA PHE A 99 -6.83 7.79 4.40
C PHE A 99 -6.19 8.93 5.21
N LYS A 100 -5.65 9.95 4.53
CA LYS A 100 -5.16 11.21 5.13
C LYS A 100 -6.02 12.43 4.73
N GLY A 101 -7.09 12.24 3.97
CA GLY A 101 -7.96 13.32 3.52
C GLY A 101 -7.53 14.03 2.23
N ASN A 102 -6.52 13.51 1.53
CA ASN A 102 -5.99 14.08 0.27
C ASN A 102 -6.46 13.30 -0.97
N GLY A 103 -7.68 12.77 -0.92
CA GLY A 103 -8.25 11.86 -1.93
C GLY A 103 -9.73 12.13 -2.18
N ASN A 104 -10.51 11.07 -2.36
CA ASN A 104 -11.96 11.18 -2.42
C ASN A 104 -12.49 11.54 -1.01
N GLY A 105 -13.25 12.64 -0.92
CA GLY A 105 -13.77 13.16 0.35
C GLY A 105 -14.74 12.20 1.04
N ASP A 106 -15.63 11.55 0.28
CA ASP A 106 -16.62 10.60 0.78
C ASP A 106 -15.92 9.37 1.40
N VAL A 107 -14.93 8.81 0.69
CA VAL A 107 -14.10 7.70 1.21
C VAL A 107 -13.41 8.08 2.51
N TYR A 108 -12.80 9.27 2.57
CA TYR A 108 -12.13 9.73 3.78
C TYR A 108 -13.09 9.97 4.94
N ALA A 109 -14.25 10.57 4.66
CA ALA A 109 -15.27 10.83 5.66
C ALA A 109 -15.75 9.51 6.28
N ASP A 110 -16.16 8.55 5.45
CA ASP A 110 -16.62 7.24 5.89
C ASP A 110 -15.56 6.50 6.72
N TYR A 111 -14.31 6.47 6.25
CA TYR A 111 -13.20 5.93 7.01
C TYR A 111 -13.02 6.62 8.38
N LYS A 112 -13.09 7.96 8.41
CA LYS A 112 -12.94 8.74 9.65
C LYS A 112 -14.09 8.51 10.62
N TYR A 113 -15.28 8.22 10.13
CA TYR A 113 -16.46 7.89 10.94
C TYR A 113 -16.50 6.42 11.39
N GLY A 114 -15.49 5.62 11.03
CA GLY A 114 -15.29 4.27 11.57
C GLY A 114 -15.76 3.15 10.66
N ASP A 115 -16.15 3.44 9.41
CA ASP A 115 -16.47 2.39 8.46
C ASP A 115 -15.23 1.51 8.18
N GLU A 116 -15.45 0.21 8.02
CA GLU A 116 -14.40 -0.75 7.74
C GLU A 116 -14.07 -0.76 6.25
N PHE A 117 -12.77 -0.76 5.92
CA PHE A 117 -12.31 -0.83 4.54
C PHE A 117 -11.36 -2.00 4.29
N LYS A 118 -11.39 -2.52 3.06
CA LYS A 118 -10.37 -3.39 2.48
C LYS A 118 -9.73 -2.75 1.26
N ILE A 119 -8.45 -3.03 1.07
CA ILE A 119 -7.59 -2.49 0.03
C ILE A 119 -7.08 -3.63 -0.83
N ARG A 120 -7.35 -3.55 -2.12
CA ARG A 120 -6.80 -4.42 -3.17
C ARG A 120 -6.05 -3.58 -4.20
N THR A 121 -5.10 -4.17 -4.91
CA THR A 121 -4.37 -3.49 -5.99
C THR A 121 -4.15 -4.42 -7.18
N ILE A 122 -4.10 -3.83 -8.37
CA ILE A 122 -3.77 -4.52 -9.60
C ILE A 122 -2.63 -3.73 -10.24
N SER A 123 -1.43 -4.30 -10.28
CA SER A 123 -0.28 -3.72 -10.96
C SER A 123 -0.52 -3.67 -12.46
N LEU A 124 -0.14 -2.56 -13.11
CA LEU A 124 -0.21 -2.45 -14.56
C LEU A 124 0.68 -3.50 -15.24
N ASP A 125 1.93 -3.62 -14.76
CA ASP A 125 2.95 -4.53 -15.34
C ASP A 125 2.58 -6.02 -15.21
N LEU A 126 1.66 -6.36 -14.29
CA LEU A 126 1.18 -7.73 -14.08
C LEU A 126 -0.22 -7.94 -14.67
N SER A 127 -0.77 -6.93 -15.35
CA SER A 127 -2.08 -6.97 -15.97
C SER A 127 -1.95 -7.14 -17.49
N PRO A 128 -3.03 -7.54 -18.18
CA PRO A 128 -3.03 -7.61 -19.65
C PRO A 128 -3.24 -6.23 -20.32
N TYR A 129 -3.14 -5.13 -19.58
CA TYR A 129 -3.40 -3.77 -20.08
C TYR A 129 -2.11 -3.01 -20.34
N ASP A 130 -2.07 -2.28 -21.45
CA ASP A 130 -0.89 -1.49 -21.84
C ASP A 130 -0.82 -0.13 -21.13
N ASN A 131 -1.93 0.36 -20.60
CA ASN A 131 -1.98 1.66 -19.94
C ASN A 131 -2.94 1.68 -18.74
N LEU A 132 -2.68 2.64 -17.83
CA LEU A 132 -3.45 2.81 -16.60
C LEU A 132 -4.93 3.10 -16.87
N ASN A 133 -5.23 3.91 -17.89
CA ASN A 133 -6.61 4.33 -18.15
C ASN A 133 -7.48 3.13 -18.54
N ASP A 134 -6.98 2.24 -19.39
CA ASP A 134 -7.71 1.04 -19.81
C ASP A 134 -7.94 0.09 -18.61
N LEU A 135 -6.91 -0.11 -17.79
CA LEU A 135 -6.99 -0.88 -16.56
C LEU A 135 -8.01 -0.27 -15.58
N GLU A 136 -7.99 1.05 -15.37
CA GLU A 136 -8.92 1.78 -14.49
C GLU A 136 -10.36 1.67 -14.97
N ARG A 137 -10.62 1.93 -16.26
CA ARG A 137 -11.97 1.83 -16.82
C ARG A 137 -12.52 0.42 -16.69
N HIS A 138 -11.69 -0.60 -16.94
CA HIS A 138 -12.09 -1.98 -16.74
C HIS A 138 -12.41 -2.27 -15.27
N ALA A 139 -11.52 -1.89 -14.35
CA ALA A 139 -11.74 -2.10 -12.93
C ALA A 139 -13.00 -1.38 -12.42
N ILE A 140 -13.22 -0.11 -12.78
CA ILE A 140 -14.45 0.63 -12.41
C ILE A 140 -15.69 -0.13 -12.87
N LYS A 141 -15.69 -0.65 -14.11
CA LYS A 141 -16.80 -1.42 -14.67
C LYS A 141 -17.02 -2.74 -13.93
N VAL A 142 -15.96 -3.53 -13.72
CA VAL A 142 -16.05 -4.85 -13.08
C VAL A 142 -16.55 -4.74 -11.65
N PHE A 143 -16.06 -3.74 -10.91
CA PHE A 143 -16.43 -3.55 -9.51
C PHE A 143 -17.68 -2.67 -9.33
N GLY A 144 -18.33 -2.22 -10.41
CA GLY A 144 -19.54 -1.37 -10.32
C GLY A 144 -19.32 -0.07 -9.55
N ALA A 145 -18.07 0.43 -9.52
CA ALA A 145 -17.66 1.53 -8.65
C ALA A 145 -18.28 2.87 -9.04
N TYR A 146 -18.75 3.00 -10.28
CA TYR A 146 -19.46 4.17 -10.79
C TYR A 146 -20.96 4.09 -10.51
N GLU A 147 -21.59 2.94 -10.77
CA GLU A 147 -23.03 2.77 -10.65
C GLU A 147 -23.50 2.71 -9.19
N LYS A 148 -22.69 2.11 -8.31
CA LYS A 148 -23.05 1.82 -6.92
C LYS A 148 -21.89 2.08 -5.95
N GLY A 149 -20.98 2.97 -6.30
CA GLY A 149 -19.78 3.23 -5.51
C GLY A 149 -19.46 4.71 -5.37
N TYR A 150 -18.21 4.97 -5.00
CA TYR A 150 -17.71 6.32 -4.73
C TYR A 150 -17.23 7.05 -6.00
N ASN A 151 -17.01 6.35 -7.12
CA ASN A 151 -16.53 6.97 -8.35
C ASN A 151 -17.63 7.82 -8.98
N LYS A 152 -17.33 9.08 -9.28
CA LYS A 152 -18.27 9.99 -9.96
C LYS A 152 -18.13 9.97 -11.50
N ASN A 153 -17.18 9.18 -12.03
CA ASN A 153 -16.98 8.99 -13.46
C ASN A 153 -16.57 7.54 -13.77
N ARG A 154 -16.64 7.15 -15.04
CA ARG A 154 -16.29 5.80 -15.53
C ARG A 154 -14.80 5.61 -15.82
N GLY A 155 -13.93 6.43 -15.22
CA GLY A 155 -12.48 6.46 -15.45
C GLY A 155 -12.05 7.44 -16.53
N ASN A 156 -10.74 7.65 -16.64
CA ASN A 156 -10.16 8.60 -17.58
C ASN A 156 -10.29 8.11 -19.04
N LYS A 157 -10.65 9.04 -19.93
CA LYS A 157 -10.89 8.78 -21.37
C LYS A 157 -9.68 9.07 -22.26
N ARG A 158 -8.62 9.68 -21.72
CA ARG A 158 -7.43 10.11 -22.47
C ARG A 158 -6.20 9.70 -21.70
#